data_AF-A0A350TIC1-F1
#
_entry.id   AF-A0A350TIC1-F1
#
_cell.length_a   1.000
_cell.length_b   1.000
_cell.length_c   1.000
_cell.angle_alpha   90.00
_cell.angle_beta   90.00
_cell.angle_gamma   90.00
#
_symmetry.space_group_name_H-M   'P 1'
#
loop_
_entity.id
_entity.type
_entity.pdbx_description
1 polymer ?
#
loop_
_entity_poly.entity_id
_entity_poly.type
_entity_poly.pdbx_seq_one_letter_code
_entity_poly.pdbx_strand_id
1 'polypeptide(L)'
;MTRMERRRRRRRILRIKLATTAAVLAMTTASIVALTGGAAETVPEPTPQPPALQAEPVLLVAEHDSTYQPVQMTAEPAQEPEPVEEEDENEKIEAALLEQGYLHEEIPLDFDLQCHLIAVCEEYGVPQNVALGVIQAESSFTATAANGSCYGYMQINSINSEWLSEKIGVTDLTDPYQNIRSGVFILSDLYGKYGDWHKALICYNYGEGGAQEHVFSKGYTTTSYSRTVMEYADAWAEVLA
;
A
#
# COMPACT_ATOMS: atom_id res chain seq x y z
N MET A 1 -25.37 25.47 -0.40
CA MET A 1 -24.77 24.12 -0.36
C MET A 1 -23.27 24.27 -0.20
N THR A 2 -22.72 23.92 0.96
CA THR A 2 -21.32 24.13 1.34
C THR A 2 -20.37 23.18 0.60
N ARG A 3 -19.08 23.51 0.54
CA ARG A 3 -18.03 22.69 -0.10
C ARG A 3 -17.97 21.28 0.53
N MET A 4 -18.22 21.18 1.84
CA MET A 4 -18.38 19.91 2.59
C MET A 4 -19.63 19.12 2.21
N GLU A 5 -20.78 19.77 1.98
CA GLU A 5 -21.99 19.07 1.53
C GLU A 5 -21.83 18.46 0.12
N ARG A 6 -21.05 19.11 -0.75
CA ARG A 6 -20.67 18.56 -2.06
C ARG A 6 -19.80 17.30 -1.90
N ARG A 7 -18.91 17.26 -0.91
CA ARG A 7 -18.08 16.08 -0.55
C ARG A 7 -18.93 14.93 -0.01
N ARG A 8 -19.86 15.19 0.91
CA ARG A 8 -20.80 14.17 1.44
C ARG A 8 -21.64 13.55 0.32
N ARG A 9 -22.09 14.37 -0.64
CA ARG A 9 -22.84 13.90 -1.81
C ARG A 9 -21.97 13.10 -2.78
N ARG A 10 -20.73 13.52 -3.05
CA ARG A 10 -19.79 12.77 -3.90
C ARG A 10 -19.37 11.45 -3.27
N ARG A 11 -19.06 11.39 -1.97
CA ARG A 11 -18.75 10.15 -1.22
C ARG A 11 -19.92 9.16 -1.25
N ARG A 12 -21.16 9.63 -1.08
CA ARG A 12 -22.37 8.79 -1.22
C ARG A 12 -22.55 8.27 -2.65
N ILE A 13 -22.36 9.10 -3.67
CA ILE A 13 -22.48 8.69 -5.08
C ILE A 13 -21.36 7.71 -5.47
N LEU A 14 -20.13 7.89 -4.98
CA LEU A 14 -19.01 6.99 -5.27
C LEU A 14 -19.22 5.61 -4.61
N ARG A 15 -19.65 5.56 -3.34
CA ARG A 15 -20.00 4.31 -2.65
C ARG A 15 -21.13 3.54 -3.35
N ILE A 16 -22.14 4.25 -3.87
CA ILE A 16 -23.24 3.64 -4.66
C ILE A 16 -22.71 3.08 -6.00
N LYS A 17 -21.81 3.80 -6.68
CA LYS A 17 -21.23 3.33 -7.96
C LYS A 17 -20.28 2.13 -7.78
N LEU A 18 -19.45 2.14 -6.73
CA LEU A 18 -18.52 1.03 -6.41
C LEU A 18 -19.27 -0.26 -6.04
N ALA A 19 -20.39 -0.14 -5.32
CA ALA A 19 -21.23 -1.28 -4.96
C ALA A 19 -21.92 -1.92 -6.19
N THR A 20 -22.27 -1.13 -7.21
CA THR A 20 -22.90 -1.65 -8.44
C THR A 20 -21.92 -2.35 -9.39
N THR A 21 -20.64 -1.96 -9.41
CA THR A 21 -19.64 -2.62 -10.27
C THR A 21 -19.17 -3.96 -9.70
N ALA A 22 -19.13 -4.12 -8.38
CA ALA A 22 -18.78 -5.39 -7.74
C ALA A 22 -19.83 -6.50 -7.97
N ALA A 23 -21.09 -6.15 -8.21
CA ALA A 23 -22.17 -7.13 -8.43
C ALA A 23 -22.23 -7.71 -9.85
N VAL A 24 -21.55 -7.12 -10.84
CA VAL A 24 -21.61 -7.58 -12.24
C VAL A 24 -20.46 -8.54 -12.60
N LEU A 25 -19.38 -8.59 -11.82
CA LEU A 25 -18.20 -9.42 -12.10
C LEU A 25 -18.24 -10.84 -11.51
N ALA A 26 -19.40 -11.32 -11.03
CA ALA A 26 -19.53 -12.65 -10.42
C ALA A 26 -20.24 -13.71 -11.29
N MET A 27 -20.56 -13.42 -12.56
CA MET A 27 -21.47 -14.29 -13.35
C MET A 27 -20.96 -14.88 -14.68
N THR A 28 -19.67 -14.87 -14.99
CA THR A 28 -19.14 -15.67 -16.13
C THR A 28 -17.69 -16.04 -15.79
N THR A 29 -17.33 -17.31 -15.57
CA THR A 29 -17.11 -18.28 -16.65
C THR A 29 -17.32 -19.73 -16.19
N ALA A 30 -18.22 -20.44 -16.88
CA ALA A 30 -18.34 -21.89 -16.86
C ALA A 30 -18.01 -22.48 -18.24
N SER A 31 -17.33 -23.64 -18.24
CA SER A 31 -17.20 -24.64 -19.34
C SER A 31 -16.17 -24.27 -20.46
N ILE A 32 -15.34 -25.14 -21.07
CA ILE A 32 -15.41 -26.54 -21.60
C ILE A 32 -13.93 -27.00 -21.79
N VAL A 33 -13.39 -28.10 -21.25
CA VAL A 33 -13.44 -29.56 -21.58
C VAL A 33 -12.62 -30.03 -22.82
N ALA A 34 -11.59 -30.87 -22.53
CA ALA A 34 -11.03 -32.04 -23.27
C ALA A 34 -10.20 -31.83 -24.57
N LEU A 35 -9.23 -32.67 -25.02
CA LEU A 35 -9.01 -34.14 -24.89
C LEU A 35 -7.60 -34.58 -25.42
N THR A 36 -7.12 -35.76 -24.98
CA THR A 36 -6.07 -36.70 -25.54
C THR A 36 -4.59 -36.53 -25.12
N GLY A 37 -3.80 -37.57 -24.76
CA GLY A 37 -3.99 -39.02 -24.56
C GLY A 37 -2.77 -39.63 -23.79
N GLY A 38 -2.95 -40.63 -22.91
CA GLY A 38 -2.53 -42.06 -23.04
C GLY A 38 -1.01 -42.29 -22.92
N ALA A 39 -0.39 -43.20 -22.16
CA ALA A 39 -0.67 -44.37 -21.30
C ALA A 39 0.55 -44.48 -20.32
N ALA A 40 0.67 -45.30 -19.27
CA ALA A 40 0.19 -46.64 -18.93
C ALA A 40 0.29 -46.87 -17.40
N GLU A 41 -0.39 -47.91 -16.95
CA GLU A 41 -0.64 -48.31 -15.56
C GLU A 41 0.60 -48.69 -14.73
N THR A 42 0.61 -48.29 -13.46
CA THR A 42 1.23 -49.06 -12.37
C THR A 42 0.31 -49.02 -11.15
N VAL A 43 -0.02 -50.21 -10.64
CA VAL A 43 -0.87 -50.51 -9.48
C VAL A 43 -0.36 -49.83 -8.19
N PRO A 44 -1.22 -49.23 -7.34
CA PRO A 44 -0.78 -48.58 -6.10
C PRO A 44 -0.83 -49.53 -4.89
N GLU A 45 0.19 -49.44 -4.06
CA GLU A 45 0.28 -50.03 -2.71
C GLU A 45 -0.21 -49.01 -1.66
N PRO A 46 -0.93 -49.42 -0.60
CA PRO A 46 -1.57 -48.48 0.33
C PRO A 46 -0.65 -48.11 1.50
N THR A 47 -0.75 -46.87 1.97
CA THR A 47 -0.12 -46.45 3.25
C THR A 47 -1.12 -45.58 4.05
N PRO A 48 -1.18 -45.71 5.39
CA PRO A 48 -2.42 -45.63 6.15
C PRO A 48 -2.68 -44.27 6.80
N GLN A 49 -3.96 -44.04 7.14
CA GLN A 49 -4.46 -42.89 7.90
C GLN A 49 -4.14 -42.99 9.40
N PRO A 50 -3.85 -41.88 10.10
CA PRO A 50 -3.78 -41.84 11.55
C PRO A 50 -5.18 -41.83 12.20
N PRO A 51 -5.40 -42.56 13.32
CA PRO A 51 -6.71 -42.70 13.94
C PRO A 51 -7.09 -41.54 14.87
N ALA A 52 -8.39 -41.22 14.87
CA ALA A 52 -9.05 -40.31 15.80
C ALA A 52 -9.13 -40.92 17.21
N LEU A 53 -8.83 -40.10 18.24
CA LEU A 53 -8.97 -40.48 19.65
C LEU A 53 -10.07 -39.64 20.31
N GLN A 54 -11.12 -40.33 20.70
CA GLN A 54 -12.23 -39.84 21.52
C GLN A 54 -11.80 -39.83 22.99
N ALA A 55 -12.15 -38.76 23.71
CA ALA A 55 -11.86 -38.61 25.14
C ALA A 55 -12.94 -39.30 26.00
N GLU A 56 -12.52 -40.13 26.94
CA GLU A 56 -13.35 -40.58 28.08
C GLU A 56 -12.82 -39.99 29.40
N PRO A 57 -13.70 -39.69 30.38
CA PRO A 57 -13.36 -38.93 31.57
C PRO A 57 -12.86 -39.84 32.70
N VAL A 58 -11.89 -39.36 33.50
CA VAL A 58 -11.45 -40.03 34.74
C VAL A 58 -11.47 -39.05 35.92
N LEU A 59 -11.94 -39.61 37.04
CA LEU A 59 -12.38 -39.01 38.29
C LEU A 59 -11.24 -38.54 39.22
N LEU A 60 -11.57 -37.53 40.03
CA LEU A 60 -10.82 -36.87 41.12
C LEU A 60 -10.12 -37.78 42.14
N VAL A 61 -8.94 -37.37 42.60
CA VAL A 61 -8.61 -37.33 44.04
C VAL A 61 -7.79 -36.07 44.35
N ALA A 62 -8.20 -35.36 45.40
CA ALA A 62 -7.63 -34.12 45.90
C ALA A 62 -6.42 -34.37 46.82
N GLU A 63 -5.41 -33.50 46.74
CA GLU A 63 -4.55 -33.19 47.88
C GLU A 63 -4.34 -31.67 47.96
N HIS A 64 -4.44 -31.17 49.17
CA HIS A 64 -4.72 -29.80 49.55
C HIS A 64 -3.52 -29.29 50.35
N ASP A 65 -2.77 -28.31 49.86
CA ASP A 65 -2.07 -27.37 50.74
C ASP A 65 -1.63 -26.09 50.01
N SER A 66 -1.48 -25.03 50.80
CA SER A 66 -0.95 -23.70 50.50
C SER A 66 -1.97 -22.60 50.23
N THR A 67 -2.62 -22.17 51.32
CA THR A 67 -2.89 -20.75 51.67
C THR A 67 -2.96 -19.75 50.52
N TYR A 68 -4.14 -19.63 49.92
CA TYR A 68 -4.53 -18.44 49.18
C TYR A 68 -5.78 -17.86 49.85
N GLN A 69 -5.65 -16.68 50.47
CA GLN A 69 -6.84 -15.92 50.85
C GLN A 69 -7.35 -15.22 49.59
N PRO A 70 -8.59 -15.47 49.14
CA PRO A 70 -9.14 -14.70 48.05
C PRO A 70 -9.39 -13.28 48.55
N VAL A 71 -8.64 -12.32 48.00
CA VAL A 71 -8.99 -10.91 48.08
C VAL A 71 -10.34 -10.78 47.37
N GLN A 72 -11.39 -10.45 48.13
CA GLN A 72 -12.67 -10.07 47.54
C GLN A 72 -12.45 -8.77 46.76
N MET A 73 -12.24 -8.87 45.45
CA MET A 73 -12.46 -7.75 44.56
C MET A 73 -13.97 -7.46 44.61
N THR A 74 -14.33 -6.44 45.37
CA THR A 74 -15.58 -5.74 45.13
C THR A 74 -15.49 -5.21 43.71
N ALA A 75 -16.21 -5.85 42.79
CA ALA A 75 -16.38 -5.34 41.43
C ALA A 75 -17.09 -3.98 41.55
N GLU A 76 -16.32 -2.90 41.51
CA GLU A 76 -16.84 -1.64 41.01
C GLU A 76 -17.43 -1.93 39.63
N PRO A 77 -18.66 -1.48 39.35
CA PRO A 77 -19.24 -1.69 38.04
C PRO A 77 -18.29 -1.03 37.03
N ALA A 78 -17.76 -1.84 36.12
CA ALA A 78 -17.05 -1.34 34.95
C ALA A 78 -18.00 -0.38 34.24
N GLN A 79 -17.70 0.91 34.32
CA GLN A 79 -18.31 1.88 33.43
C GLN A 79 -17.89 1.47 32.03
N GLU A 80 -18.86 1.06 31.22
CA GLU A 80 -18.68 0.97 29.77
C GLU A 80 -18.15 2.33 29.30
N PRO A 81 -17.05 2.39 28.55
CA PRO A 81 -16.56 3.66 28.04
C PRO A 81 -17.68 4.26 27.16
N GLU A 82 -18.14 5.45 27.55
CA GLU A 82 -19.03 6.28 26.73
C GLU A 82 -18.45 6.37 25.31
N PRO A 83 -19.27 6.29 24.25
CA PRO A 83 -18.78 6.30 22.88
C PRO A 83 -18.19 7.69 22.60
N VAL A 84 -16.86 7.78 22.53
CA VAL A 84 -16.15 9.02 22.24
C VAL A 84 -16.41 9.41 20.78
N GLU A 85 -16.70 10.68 20.53
CA GLU A 85 -16.93 11.29 19.22
C GLU A 85 -15.64 11.34 18.36
N GLU A 86 -15.00 10.20 18.11
CA GLU A 86 -13.71 10.12 17.39
C GLU A 86 -13.78 10.66 15.95
N GLU A 87 -14.94 10.57 15.29
CA GLU A 87 -15.12 11.10 13.94
C GLU A 87 -15.06 12.65 13.89
N ASP A 88 -15.50 13.36 14.94
CA ASP A 88 -15.49 14.83 14.97
C ASP A 88 -14.08 15.39 15.22
N GLU A 89 -13.29 14.72 16.06
CA GLU A 89 -11.90 15.12 16.31
C GLU A 89 -10.99 14.94 15.08
N ASN A 90 -11.15 13.85 14.33
CA ASN A 90 -10.39 13.63 13.09
C ASN A 90 -10.74 14.69 12.03
N GLU A 91 -12.02 15.03 11.86
CA GLU A 91 -12.43 16.08 10.92
C GLU A 91 -11.85 17.47 11.32
N LYS A 92 -11.75 17.76 12.63
CA LYS A 92 -11.10 19.00 13.12
C LYS A 92 -9.60 19.02 12.83
N ILE A 93 -8.91 17.90 13.03
CA ILE A 93 -7.47 17.78 12.75
C ILE A 93 -7.21 17.97 11.25
N GLU A 94 -7.97 17.28 10.40
CA GLU A 94 -7.87 17.44 8.94
C GLU A 94 -8.10 18.90 8.51
N ALA A 95 -9.12 19.55 9.07
CA ALA A 95 -9.43 20.95 8.76
C ALA A 95 -8.30 21.89 9.20
N ALA A 96 -7.71 21.67 10.38
CA ALA A 96 -6.59 22.46 10.86
C ALA A 96 -5.34 22.25 9.98
N LEU A 97 -5.04 21.03 9.55
CA LEU A 97 -3.91 20.73 8.67
C LEU A 97 -4.09 21.32 7.26
N LEU A 98 -5.33 21.35 6.74
CA LEU A 98 -5.67 22.06 5.51
C LEU A 98 -5.48 23.58 5.65
N GLU A 99 -5.95 24.17 6.75
CA GLU A 99 -5.82 25.61 7.01
C GLU A 99 -4.35 26.03 7.15
N GLN A 100 -3.53 25.15 7.73
CA GLN A 100 -2.08 25.35 7.87
C GLN A 100 -1.30 25.08 6.58
N GLY A 101 -1.95 24.60 5.51
CA GLY A 101 -1.31 24.28 4.23
C GLY A 101 -0.42 23.03 4.28
N TYR A 102 -0.59 22.17 5.28
CA TYR A 102 0.14 20.90 5.37
C TYR A 102 -0.49 19.81 4.49
N LEU A 103 -1.82 19.87 4.32
CA LEU A 103 -2.58 19.02 3.41
C LEU A 103 -3.19 19.87 2.30
N HIS A 104 -3.39 19.28 1.13
CA HIS A 104 -3.91 19.98 -0.04
C HIS A 104 -5.12 19.23 -0.63
N GLU A 105 -6.17 19.97 -1.01
CA GLU A 105 -7.34 19.37 -1.65
C GLU A 105 -7.08 18.98 -3.11
N GLU A 106 -6.07 19.61 -3.71
CA GLU A 106 -5.64 19.48 -5.09
C GLU A 106 -4.89 18.16 -5.33
N ILE A 107 -4.22 17.64 -4.30
CA ILE A 107 -3.49 16.37 -4.36
C ILE A 107 -4.51 15.21 -4.37
N PRO A 108 -4.53 14.34 -5.40
CA PRO A 108 -5.52 13.25 -5.52
C PRO A 108 -5.23 12.05 -4.61
N LEU A 109 -4.79 12.29 -3.38
CA LEU A 109 -4.56 11.31 -2.33
C LEU A 109 -5.48 11.62 -1.15
N ASP A 110 -5.96 10.59 -0.44
CA ASP A 110 -6.62 10.82 0.84
C ASP A 110 -5.63 11.39 1.87
N PHE A 111 -6.17 11.93 2.97
CA PHE A 111 -5.34 12.64 3.95
C PHE A 111 -4.34 11.74 4.65
N ASP A 112 -4.69 10.48 4.89
CA ASP A 112 -3.77 9.51 5.49
C ASP A 112 -2.59 9.21 4.55
N LEU A 113 -2.85 9.03 3.25
CA LEU A 113 -1.81 8.85 2.24
C LEU A 113 -0.98 10.11 2.00
N GLN A 114 -1.56 11.31 2.12
CA GLN A 114 -0.79 12.56 2.08
C GLN A 114 0.16 12.66 3.28
N CYS A 115 -0.34 12.43 4.50
CA CYS A 115 0.49 12.38 5.70
C CYS A 115 1.61 11.35 5.58
N HIS A 116 1.29 10.15 5.08
CA HIS A 116 2.27 9.10 4.83
C HIS A 116 3.32 9.51 3.79
N LEU A 117 2.89 10.09 2.66
CA LEU A 117 3.81 10.59 1.64
C LEU A 117 4.77 11.63 2.21
N ILE A 118 4.26 12.59 2.99
CA ILE A 118 5.07 13.65 3.62
C ILE A 118 6.10 13.01 4.56
N ALA A 119 5.65 12.16 5.49
CA ALA A 119 6.53 11.51 6.46
C ALA A 119 7.65 10.69 5.79
N VAL A 120 7.31 9.94 4.74
CA VAL A 120 8.27 9.13 3.97
C VAL A 120 9.23 10.02 3.16
N CYS A 121 8.74 11.11 2.57
CA CYS A 121 9.58 12.08 1.86
C CYS A 121 10.59 12.74 2.80
N GLU A 122 10.17 13.10 4.01
CA GLU A 122 11.04 13.61 5.06
C GLU A 122 12.06 12.56 5.54
N GLU A 123 11.62 11.31 5.79
CA GLU A 123 12.47 10.18 6.20
C GLU A 123 13.63 9.96 5.22
N TYR A 124 13.36 10.03 3.92
CA TYR A 124 14.32 9.71 2.87
C TYR A 124 14.92 10.93 2.16
N GLY A 125 14.59 12.14 2.58
CA GLY A 125 15.12 13.38 2.00
C GLY A 125 14.73 13.61 0.53
N VAL A 126 13.57 13.10 0.11
CA VAL A 126 13.04 13.30 -1.24
C VAL A 126 12.06 14.47 -1.24
N PRO A 127 12.20 15.47 -2.11
CA PRO A 127 11.23 16.55 -2.21
C PRO A 127 9.84 16.02 -2.54
N GLN A 128 8.83 16.42 -1.75
CA GLN A 128 7.45 15.95 -1.91
C GLN A 128 6.91 16.19 -3.32
N ASN A 129 7.24 17.34 -3.92
CA ASN A 129 6.85 17.67 -5.29
C ASN A 129 7.43 16.70 -6.34
N VAL A 130 8.66 16.22 -6.15
CA VAL A 130 9.27 15.20 -7.03
C VAL A 130 8.55 13.86 -6.89
N ALA A 131 8.24 13.43 -5.66
CA ALA A 131 7.48 12.20 -5.43
C ALA A 131 6.07 12.27 -6.05
N LEU A 132 5.37 13.40 -5.88
CA LEU A 132 4.07 13.65 -6.54
C LEU A 132 4.20 13.65 -8.08
N GLY A 133 5.27 14.23 -8.62
CA GLY A 133 5.56 14.20 -10.05
C GLY A 133 5.73 12.78 -10.60
N VAL A 134 6.41 11.90 -9.86
CA VAL A 134 6.55 10.49 -10.21
C VAL A 134 5.21 9.77 -10.11
N ILE A 135 4.44 9.93 -9.02
CA ILE A 135 3.11 9.32 -8.88
C ILE A 135 2.19 9.71 -10.04
N GLN A 136 2.23 10.98 -10.44
CA GLN A 136 1.44 11.47 -11.57
C GLN A 136 1.87 10.82 -12.89
N ALA A 137 3.18 10.76 -13.17
CA ALA A 137 3.70 10.18 -14.39
C ALA A 137 3.46 8.67 -14.49
N GLU A 138 3.51 7.95 -13.37
CA GLU A 138 3.43 6.49 -13.33
C GLU A 138 1.98 5.97 -13.34
N SER A 139 1.09 6.57 -12.57
CA SER A 139 -0.27 6.03 -12.38
C SER A 139 -1.39 7.05 -12.50
N SER A 140 -1.05 8.34 -12.67
CA SER A 140 -2.02 9.43 -12.53
C SER A 140 -2.83 9.30 -11.23
N PHE A 141 -2.14 8.96 -10.12
CA PHE A 141 -2.73 8.75 -8.80
C PHE A 141 -3.71 7.56 -8.72
N THR A 142 -3.43 6.46 -9.44
CA THR A 142 -4.27 5.26 -9.40
C THR A 142 -3.61 4.17 -8.54
N ALA A 143 -4.10 3.97 -7.31
CA ALA A 143 -3.56 2.96 -6.38
C ALA A 143 -3.57 1.53 -6.93
N THR A 144 -4.55 1.19 -7.77
CA THR A 144 -4.71 -0.15 -8.35
C THR A 144 -4.05 -0.29 -9.72
N ALA A 145 -3.23 0.67 -10.16
CA ALA A 145 -2.55 0.60 -11.44
C ALA A 145 -1.61 -0.61 -11.47
N ALA A 146 -1.67 -1.38 -12.54
CA ALA A 146 -0.80 -2.52 -12.75
C ALA A 146 -0.45 -2.64 -14.23
N ASN A 147 0.83 -2.79 -14.54
CA ASN A 147 1.32 -2.98 -15.89
C ASN A 147 2.43 -4.03 -15.90
N GLY A 148 2.12 -5.23 -16.38
CA GLY A 148 3.05 -6.36 -16.34
C GLY A 148 3.46 -6.69 -14.91
N SER A 149 4.73 -6.43 -14.58
CA SER A 149 5.30 -6.65 -13.25
C SER A 149 5.39 -5.39 -12.39
N CYS A 150 4.80 -4.27 -12.80
CA CYS A 150 4.79 -3.00 -12.08
C CYS A 150 3.45 -2.74 -11.37
N TYR A 151 3.49 -2.22 -10.14
CA TYR A 151 2.30 -2.07 -9.27
C TYR A 151 2.17 -0.68 -8.65
N GLY A 152 0.93 -0.27 -8.43
CA GLY A 152 0.54 0.83 -7.55
C GLY A 152 0.83 2.22 -8.07
N TYR A 153 0.75 3.19 -7.15
CA TYR A 153 0.94 4.62 -7.40
C TYR A 153 2.24 4.95 -8.14
N MET A 154 3.34 4.28 -7.77
CA MET A 154 4.68 4.57 -8.28
C MET A 154 5.23 3.47 -9.21
N GLN A 155 4.34 2.58 -9.69
CA GLN A 155 4.63 1.51 -10.65
C GLN A 155 5.90 0.71 -10.32
N ILE A 156 6.03 0.26 -9.08
CA ILE A 156 7.20 -0.47 -8.59
C ILE A 156 7.25 -1.85 -9.24
N ASN A 157 8.36 -2.14 -9.93
CA ASN A 157 8.58 -3.43 -10.55
C ASN A 157 8.93 -4.50 -9.51
N SER A 158 8.31 -5.68 -9.60
CA SER A 158 8.55 -6.80 -8.67
C SER A 158 9.97 -7.36 -8.67
N ILE A 159 10.80 -7.03 -9.67
CA ILE A 159 12.25 -7.34 -9.61
C ILE A 159 12.92 -6.70 -8.38
N ASN A 160 12.37 -5.60 -7.86
CA ASN A 160 12.88 -4.92 -6.68
C ASN A 160 12.34 -5.51 -5.36
N SER A 161 11.40 -6.46 -5.39
CA SER A 161 10.70 -6.93 -4.18
C SER A 161 11.63 -7.50 -3.12
N GLU A 162 12.60 -8.33 -3.50
CA GLU A 162 13.55 -8.94 -2.55
C GLU A 162 14.39 -7.85 -1.87
N TRP A 163 14.98 -6.96 -2.65
CA TRP A 163 15.78 -5.84 -2.14
C TRP A 163 14.96 -4.88 -1.27
N LEU A 164 13.72 -4.55 -1.65
CA LEU A 164 12.83 -3.70 -0.85
C LEU A 164 12.41 -4.39 0.45
N SER A 165 12.16 -5.70 0.41
CA SER A 165 11.86 -6.50 1.60
C SER A 165 13.03 -6.47 2.59
N GLU A 166 14.24 -6.71 2.11
CA GLU A 166 15.46 -6.69 2.94
C GLU A 166 15.80 -5.30 3.50
N LYS A 167 15.60 -4.24 2.72
CA LYS A 167 16.02 -2.88 3.11
C LYS A 167 15.01 -2.16 3.99
N ILE A 168 13.73 -2.26 3.66
CA ILE A 168 12.69 -1.44 4.28
C ILE A 168 11.46 -2.26 4.71
N GLY A 169 11.54 -3.59 4.67
CA GLY A 169 10.50 -4.48 5.21
C GLY A 169 9.24 -4.56 4.36
N VAL A 170 9.34 -4.27 3.06
CA VAL A 170 8.20 -4.37 2.14
C VAL A 170 7.80 -5.83 1.94
N THR A 171 6.50 -6.10 2.07
CA THR A 171 5.89 -7.42 1.95
C THR A 171 4.83 -7.47 0.87
N ASP A 172 4.21 -6.34 0.53
CA ASP A 172 3.18 -6.22 -0.50
C ASP A 172 3.33 -4.92 -1.30
N LEU A 173 3.65 -5.03 -2.59
CA LEU A 173 3.78 -3.87 -3.49
C LEU A 173 2.43 -3.31 -3.95
N THR A 174 1.33 -4.04 -3.73
CA THR A 174 -0.03 -3.59 -4.05
C THR A 174 -0.67 -2.79 -2.93
N ASP A 175 -0.11 -2.86 -1.71
CA ASP A 175 -0.47 -1.98 -0.61
C ASP A 175 0.00 -0.54 -0.91
N PRO A 176 -0.90 0.46 -0.90
CA PRO A 176 -0.57 1.82 -1.32
C PRO A 176 0.48 2.50 -0.43
N TYR A 177 0.49 2.20 0.87
CA TYR A 177 1.46 2.77 1.81
C TYR A 177 2.86 2.21 1.55
N GLN A 178 2.98 0.89 1.42
CA GLN A 178 4.24 0.24 1.06
C GLN A 178 4.71 0.61 -0.34
N ASN A 179 3.79 0.80 -1.29
CA ASN A 179 4.12 1.23 -2.65
C ASN A 179 4.76 2.62 -2.68
N ILE A 180 4.15 3.60 -2.00
CA ILE A 180 4.71 4.96 -1.89
C ILE A 180 6.07 4.90 -1.18
N ARG A 181 6.16 4.16 -0.06
CA ARG A 181 7.43 4.01 0.66
C ARG A 181 8.54 3.42 -0.22
N SER A 182 8.20 2.41 -1.02
CA SER A 182 9.12 1.78 -1.95
C SER A 182 9.63 2.74 -3.02
N GLY A 183 8.74 3.49 -3.66
CA GLY A 183 9.12 4.43 -4.72
C GLY A 183 9.96 5.59 -4.19
N VAL A 184 9.59 6.17 -3.05
CA VAL A 184 10.38 7.24 -2.43
C VAL A 184 11.76 6.73 -1.96
N PHE A 185 11.84 5.53 -1.40
CA PHE A 185 13.11 4.91 -1.04
C PHE A 185 14.03 4.71 -2.26
N ILE A 186 13.49 4.21 -3.38
CA ILE A 186 14.25 4.07 -4.64
C ILE A 186 14.74 5.43 -5.14
N LEU A 187 13.88 6.46 -5.12
CA LEU A 187 14.28 7.81 -5.54
C LEU A 187 15.42 8.36 -4.68
N SER A 188 15.39 8.10 -3.37
CA SER A 188 16.46 8.51 -2.44
C SER A 188 17.78 7.79 -2.74
N ASP A 189 17.76 6.45 -2.93
CA ASP A 189 18.96 5.68 -3.28
C ASP A 189 19.58 6.18 -4.60
N LEU A 190 18.74 6.40 -5.61
CA LEU A 190 19.17 6.90 -6.92
C LEU A 190 19.69 8.33 -6.82
N TYR A 191 18.99 9.23 -6.12
CA TYR A 191 19.49 10.60 -5.94
C TYR A 191 20.81 10.62 -5.16
N GLY A 192 20.95 9.79 -4.12
CA GLY A 192 22.20 9.64 -3.37
C GLY A 192 23.37 9.20 -4.24
N LYS A 193 23.14 8.32 -5.22
CA LYS A 193 24.17 7.85 -6.17
C LYS A 193 24.54 8.91 -7.22
N TYR A 194 23.56 9.61 -7.77
CA TYR A 194 23.75 10.45 -8.97
C TYR A 194 23.80 11.96 -8.69
N GLY A 195 23.25 12.43 -7.57
CA GLY A 195 23.21 13.84 -7.16
C GLY A 195 22.40 14.76 -8.09
N ASP A 196 21.60 14.19 -8.98
CA ASP A 196 20.88 14.91 -10.04
C ASP A 196 19.54 14.22 -10.30
N TRP A 197 18.45 14.99 -10.22
CA TRP A 197 17.10 14.44 -10.36
C TRP A 197 16.81 13.88 -11.75
N HIS A 198 17.35 14.48 -12.82
CA HIS A 198 17.14 13.90 -14.16
C HIS A 198 17.80 12.54 -14.27
N LYS A 199 19.04 12.39 -13.80
CA LYS A 199 19.73 11.09 -13.79
C LYS A 199 19.02 10.07 -12.91
N ALA A 200 18.61 10.46 -11.71
CA ALA A 200 17.86 9.59 -10.81
C ALA A 200 16.56 9.08 -11.46
N LEU A 201 15.79 9.96 -12.10
CA LEU A 201 14.56 9.62 -12.79
C LEU A 201 14.79 8.75 -14.05
N ILE A 202 15.89 8.94 -14.76
CA ILE A 202 16.28 8.06 -15.86
C ILE A 202 16.54 6.65 -15.33
N CYS A 203 17.31 6.52 -14.24
CA CYS A 203 17.58 5.24 -13.61
C CYS A 203 16.32 4.61 -13.00
N TYR A 204 15.39 5.42 -12.50
CA TYR A 204 14.09 4.95 -12.01
C TYR A 204 13.31 4.27 -13.13
N ASN A 205 13.29 4.88 -14.32
CA ASN A 205 12.53 4.39 -15.47
C ASN A 205 13.19 3.22 -16.22
N TYR A 206 14.52 3.24 -16.39
CA TYR A 206 15.25 2.25 -17.17
C TYR A 206 15.97 1.18 -16.34
N GLY A 207 16.03 1.35 -15.02
CA GLY A 207 17.08 0.73 -14.20
C GLY A 207 18.47 1.32 -14.50
N GLU A 208 19.43 1.11 -13.61
CA GLU A 208 20.79 1.67 -13.78
C GLU A 208 21.50 1.12 -15.03
N GLY A 209 21.37 -0.19 -15.29
CA GLY A 209 21.94 -0.83 -16.48
C GLY A 209 21.36 -0.29 -17.79
N GLY A 210 20.03 -0.17 -17.87
CA GLY A 210 19.35 0.37 -19.04
C GLY A 210 19.64 1.86 -19.25
N ALA A 211 19.73 2.64 -18.16
CA ALA A 211 20.15 4.04 -18.20
C ALA A 211 21.57 4.17 -18.76
N GLN A 212 22.51 3.34 -18.29
CA GLN A 212 23.88 3.33 -18.78
C GLN A 212 23.94 2.95 -20.26
N GLU A 213 23.27 1.87 -20.68
CA GLU A 213 23.30 1.37 -22.05
C GLU A 213 22.66 2.37 -23.03
N HIS A 214 21.48 2.88 -22.71
CA HIS A 214 20.67 3.60 -23.69
C HIS A 214 20.81 5.11 -23.64
N VAL A 215 21.26 5.68 -22.51
CA VAL A 215 21.25 7.13 -22.25
C VAL A 215 22.65 7.65 -21.94
N PHE A 216 23.27 7.20 -20.85
CA PHE A 216 24.52 7.79 -20.36
C PHE A 216 25.72 7.48 -21.27
N SER A 217 25.79 6.28 -21.87
CA SER A 217 26.85 5.91 -22.83
C SER A 217 26.91 6.82 -24.06
N LYS A 218 25.79 7.47 -24.39
CA LYS A 218 25.64 8.41 -25.51
C LYS A 218 25.88 9.86 -25.11
N GLY A 219 26.20 10.12 -23.84
CA GLY A 219 26.44 11.46 -23.29
C GLY A 219 25.18 12.24 -22.92
N TYR A 220 24.00 11.62 -22.92
CA TYR A 220 22.76 12.27 -22.50
C TYR A 220 22.59 12.23 -20.98
N THR A 221 21.99 13.28 -20.42
CA THR A 221 21.68 13.37 -18.98
C THR A 221 20.19 13.62 -18.72
N THR A 222 19.37 13.75 -19.76
CA THR A 222 17.91 13.90 -19.66
C THR A 222 17.22 13.03 -20.71
N THR A 223 16.03 12.53 -20.37
CA THR A 223 15.11 11.83 -21.28
C THR A 223 13.74 12.53 -21.29
N SER A 224 12.85 12.12 -22.19
CA SER A 224 11.46 12.62 -22.18
C SER A 224 10.79 12.36 -20.83
N TYR A 225 10.93 11.15 -20.29
CA TYR A 225 10.39 10.79 -18.98
C TYR A 225 10.89 11.73 -17.87
N SER A 226 12.21 11.92 -17.76
CA SER A 226 12.77 12.77 -16.71
C SER A 226 12.31 14.24 -16.82
N ARG A 227 12.09 14.76 -18.04
CA ARG A 227 11.60 16.12 -18.22
C ARG A 227 10.12 16.22 -17.84
N THR A 228 9.30 15.27 -18.28
CA THR A 228 7.88 15.21 -17.91
C THR A 228 7.67 15.13 -16.40
N VAL A 229 8.44 14.29 -15.70
CA VAL A 229 8.36 14.22 -14.23
C VAL A 229 8.76 15.55 -13.58
N MET A 230 9.83 16.20 -14.05
CA MET A 230 10.23 17.49 -13.51
C MET A 230 9.22 18.61 -13.81
N GLU A 231 8.57 18.59 -14.97
CA GLU A 231 7.46 19.50 -15.28
C GLU A 231 6.28 19.29 -14.32
N TYR A 232 5.94 18.05 -13.98
CA TYR A 232 4.94 17.77 -12.93
C TYR A 232 5.42 18.20 -11.55
N ALA A 233 6.70 17.98 -11.22
CA ALA A 233 7.27 18.39 -9.94
C ALA A 233 7.24 19.92 -9.76
N ASP A 234 7.48 20.69 -10.83
CA ASP A 234 7.35 22.15 -10.80
C ASP A 234 5.88 22.55 -10.57
N ALA A 235 4.93 21.90 -11.26
CA ALA A 235 3.50 22.16 -11.05
C ALA A 235 3.04 21.82 -9.62
N TRP A 236 3.55 20.74 -9.02
CA TRP A 236 3.25 20.40 -7.63
C TRP A 236 3.94 21.32 -6.64
N ALA A 237 5.11 21.87 -6.96
CA ALA A 237 5.77 22.87 -6.11
C ALA A 237 4.89 24.12 -5.92
N GLU A 238 4.19 24.56 -6.97
CA GLU A 238 3.25 25.68 -6.90
C GLU A 238 2.00 25.37 -6.06
N VAL A 239 1.61 24.09 -5.97
CA VAL A 239 0.48 23.66 -5.12
C VAL A 239 0.89 23.59 -3.65
N LEU A 240 2.14 23.20 -3.38
CA LEU A 240 2.72 23.05 -2.04
C LEU A 240 3.22 24.38 -1.44
N ALA A 241 3.24 25.47 -2.21
CA ALA A 241 3.72 26.79 -1.79
C ALA A 241 2.65 27.63 -1.08
#